data_AF-A0A938BQU2-F1
#
_entry.id   AF-A0A938BQU2-F1
#
_cell.length_a   1.000
_cell.length_b   1.000
_cell.length_c   1.000
_cell.angle_alpha   90.00
_cell.angle_beta   90.00
_cell.angle_gamma   90.00
#
_symmetry.space_group_name_H-M   'P 1'
#
loop_
_entity.id
_entity.type
_entity.pdbx_description
1 polymer ?
#
loop_
_entity_poly.entity_id
_entity_poly.type
_entity_poly.pdbx_seq_one_letter_code
_entity_poly.pdbx_strand_id
1 'polypeptide(L)'
;MAKKERLIELLQEKRTALITRAVTKGLDPTVSKKDSGVEWLGEIPEHWEVKKVKRMCLVRRGASPQPIEDPVYFDDEREYAWVRIADVTASERYLETTTQRLSELGR
;
A
#
# COMPACT_ATOMS: atom_id res chain seq x y z
N MET A 1 26.04 19.75 8.65
CA MET A 1 25.13 18.86 7.88
C MET A 1 24.86 17.55 8.61
N ALA A 2 25.89 16.83 9.09
CA ALA A 2 25.76 15.55 9.82
C ALA A 2 24.70 15.46 10.94
N LYS A 3 24.55 16.50 11.80
CA LYS A 3 23.54 16.47 12.88
C LYS A 3 22.09 16.49 12.36
N LYS A 4 21.84 17.11 11.20
CA LYS A 4 20.50 17.17 10.60
C LYS A 4 20.15 15.86 9.90
N GLU A 5 21.11 15.28 9.15
CA GLU A 5 20.95 13.97 8.49
C GLU A 5 20.67 12.87 9.51
N ARG A 6 21.45 12.80 10.59
CA ARG A 6 21.22 11.85 11.68
C ARG A 6 19.85 12.00 12.35
N LEU A 7 19.36 13.23 12.48
CA LEU A 7 18.02 13.47 13.04
C LEU A 7 16.92 12.95 12.09
N ILE A 8 17.07 13.14 10.78
CA ILE A 8 16.12 12.61 9.79
C ILE A 8 16.07 11.09 9.87
N GLU A 9 17.22 10.42 9.92
CA GLU A 9 17.32 8.97 10.05
C GLU A 9 16.60 8.45 11.30
N LEU A 10 16.86 9.06 12.47
CA LEU A 10 16.20 8.70 13.72
C LEU A 10 14.68 8.92 13.68
N LEU A 11 14.22 9.98 12.99
CA LEU A 11 12.79 10.25 12.82
C LEU A 11 12.12 9.22 11.89
N GLN A 12 12.81 8.80 10.84
CA GLN A 12 12.34 7.74 9.93
C GLN A 12 12.24 6.40 10.67
N GLU A 13 13.25 6.03 11.45
CA GLU A 13 13.24 4.83 12.28
C GLU A 13 12.08 4.86 13.29
N LYS A 14 11.95 5.97 14.04
CA LYS A 14 10.86 6.15 15.00
C LYS A 14 9.48 6.05 14.34
N ARG A 15 9.31 6.63 13.15
CA ARG A 15 8.06 6.56 12.38
C ARG A 15 7.73 5.10 12.03
N THR A 16 8.69 4.37 11.49
CA THR A 16 8.50 2.95 11.12
C THR A 16 8.14 2.11 12.35
N ALA A 17 8.88 2.25 13.45
CA ALA A 17 8.60 1.53 14.70
C ALA A 17 7.21 1.86 15.26
N LEU A 18 6.80 3.13 15.21
CA LEU A 18 5.50 3.56 15.70
C LEU A 18 4.35 3.01 14.85
N ILE A 19 4.48 3.01 13.52
CA ILE A 19 3.49 2.40 12.62
C ILE A 19 3.40 0.90 12.91
N THR A 20 4.53 0.19 12.93
CA THR A 20 4.56 -1.26 13.21
C THR A 20 3.88 -1.59 14.53
N ARG A 21 4.20 -0.87 15.61
CA ARG A 21 3.54 -1.04 16.90
C ARG A 21 2.04 -0.75 16.82
N ALA A 22 1.65 0.36 16.21
CA ALA A 22 0.23 0.76 16.13
C ALA A 22 -0.62 -0.25 15.36
N VAL A 23 -0.12 -0.76 14.23
CA VAL A 23 -0.88 -1.70 13.37
C VAL A 23 -0.84 -3.14 13.88
N THR A 24 0.13 -3.52 14.72
CA THR A 24 0.22 -4.88 15.27
C THR A 24 -0.29 -5.00 16.70
N LYS A 25 -0.14 -3.96 17.53
CA LYS A 25 -0.46 -3.97 18.97
C LYS A 25 -1.49 -2.91 19.37
N GLY A 26 -1.96 -2.08 18.44
CA GLY A 26 -2.88 -0.97 18.74
C GLY A 26 -2.17 0.27 19.30
N LEU A 27 -2.95 1.35 19.47
CA LEU A 27 -2.49 2.63 20.02
C LEU A 27 -2.52 2.67 21.55
N ASP A 28 -3.50 2.00 22.16
CA ASP A 28 -3.68 1.98 23.61
C ASP A 28 -2.93 0.79 24.24
N PRO A 29 -1.91 1.03 25.08
CA PRO A 29 -1.13 -0.03 25.71
C PRO A 29 -1.85 -0.75 26.87
N THR A 30 -2.97 -0.22 27.36
CA THR A 30 -3.67 -0.74 28.54
C THR A 30 -4.64 -1.87 28.21
N VAL A 31 -4.90 -2.10 26.92
CA VAL A 31 -5.83 -3.13 26.46
C VAL A 31 -5.24 -4.52 26.67
N SER A 32 -6.06 -5.45 27.16
CA SER A 32 -5.70 -6.87 27.23
C SER A 32 -5.28 -7.40 25.88
N LYS A 33 -4.39 -8.39 25.87
CA LYS A 33 -3.89 -9.02 24.64
C LYS A 33 -4.21 -10.51 24.64
N LYS A 34 -4.36 -11.04 23.43
CA LYS A 34 -4.50 -12.46 23.15
C LYS A 34 -3.50 -12.91 22.11
N ASP A 35 -3.19 -14.20 22.07
CA ASP A 35 -2.40 -14.78 21.00
C ASP A 35 -3.14 -14.66 19.65
N SER A 36 -2.42 -14.22 18.61
CA SER A 36 -3.02 -14.06 17.28
C SER A 36 -3.18 -15.36 16.49
N GLY A 37 -2.57 -16.45 16.94
CA GLY A 37 -2.44 -17.70 16.18
C GLY A 37 -1.46 -17.62 15.00
N VAL A 38 -0.70 -16.52 14.87
CA VAL A 38 0.26 -16.29 13.80
C VAL A 38 1.66 -16.08 14.41
N GLU A 39 2.56 -17.05 14.19
CA GLU A 39 3.87 -17.14 14.86
C GLU A 39 4.68 -15.83 14.80
N TRP A 40 4.77 -15.20 13.63
CA TRP A 40 5.56 -13.98 13.46
C TRP A 40 4.91 -12.72 14.07
N LEU A 41 3.61 -12.74 14.35
CA LEU A 41 2.85 -11.57 14.83
C LEU A 41 2.75 -11.54 16.37
N GLY A 42 2.69 -12.72 17.00
CA GLY A 42 2.55 -12.87 18.45
C GLY A 42 1.21 -12.33 18.96
N GLU A 43 1.22 -11.59 20.06
CA GLU A 43 -0.01 -11.11 20.71
C GLU A 43 -0.67 -9.90 20.00
N ILE A 44 -2.00 -9.83 20.00
CA ILE A 44 -2.78 -8.70 19.47
C ILE A 44 -3.82 -8.24 20.52
N PRO A 45 -4.41 -7.04 20.40
CA PRO A 45 -5.47 -6.61 21.30
C PRO A 45 -6.64 -7.62 21.37
N GLU A 46 -7.13 -7.90 22.57
CA GLU A 46 -8.16 -8.91 22.85
C GLU A 46 -9.42 -8.70 22.01
N HIS A 47 -9.81 -7.44 21.81
CA HIS A 47 -11.01 -7.04 21.08
C HIS A 47 -10.85 -7.09 19.55
N TRP A 48 -9.65 -7.38 19.02
CA TRP A 48 -9.44 -7.51 17.57
C TRP A 48 -9.85 -8.89 17.07
N GLU A 49 -10.40 -8.95 15.87
CA GLU A 49 -10.83 -10.20 15.23
C GLU A 49 -9.96 -10.53 14.02
N VAL A 50 -9.54 -11.78 13.89
CA VAL A 50 -8.82 -12.26 12.70
C VAL A 50 -9.85 -12.56 11.61
N LYS A 51 -9.80 -11.80 10.51
CA LYS A 51 -10.73 -11.93 9.37
C LYS A 51 -10.00 -12.18 8.05
N LYS A 52 -10.64 -12.96 7.16
CA LYS A 52 -10.19 -13.11 5.78
C LYS A 52 -10.50 -11.83 5.00
N VAL A 53 -9.51 -11.27 4.29
CA VAL A 53 -9.65 -10.03 3.49
C VAL A 53 -10.86 -10.05 2.56
N LYS A 54 -11.14 -11.19 1.91
CA LYS A 54 -12.32 -11.38 1.02
C LYS A 54 -13.69 -11.14 1.68
N ARG A 55 -13.76 -11.16 3.02
CA ARG A 55 -14.98 -10.86 3.79
C ARG A 55 -15.09 -9.38 4.16
N MET A 56 -14.01 -8.61 4.00
CA MET A 56 -13.92 -7.20 4.38
C MET A 56 -13.96 -6.27 3.17
N CYS A 57 -13.46 -6.72 2.01
CA CYS A 57 -13.48 -5.93 0.78
C CYS A 57 -13.62 -6.81 -0.46
N LEU A 58 -14.03 -6.15 -1.55
CA LEU A 58 -14.05 -6.76 -2.87
C LEU A 58 -12.66 -6.67 -3.50
N VAL A 59 -12.04 -7.82 -3.74
CA VAL A 59 -10.74 -7.89 -4.44
C VAL A 59 -10.99 -7.81 -5.94
N ARG A 60 -10.57 -6.71 -6.57
CA ARG A 60 -10.58 -6.53 -8.03
C ARG A 60 -9.25 -6.96 -8.61
N ARG A 61 -9.30 -7.59 -9.79
CA ARG A 61 -8.12 -7.94 -10.58
C ARG A 61 -8.01 -6.96 -11.74
N GLY A 62 -6.79 -6.51 -12.04
CA GLY A 62 -6.50 -5.76 -13.25
C GLY A 62 -6.37 -6.67 -14.46
N ALA A 63 -6.20 -6.05 -15.62
CA ALA A 63 -5.86 -6.71 -16.88
C ALA A 63 -4.80 -5.88 -17.60
N SER A 64 -4.14 -6.52 -18.57
CA SER A 64 -3.21 -5.87 -19.48
C SER A 64 -3.81 -5.91 -20.87
N PRO A 65 -4.36 -4.81 -21.39
CA PRO A 65 -4.77 -4.73 -22.78
C PRO A 65 -3.59 -5.10 -23.69
N GLN A 66 -3.87 -5.87 -24.74
CA GLN A 66 -2.89 -6.36 -25.69
C GLN A 66 -3.34 -6.02 -27.11
N PRO A 67 -2.45 -5.52 -27.98
CA PRO A 67 -1.04 -5.20 -27.72
C PRO A 67 -0.86 -3.95 -26.83
N ILE A 68 0.20 -3.93 -26.00
CA ILE A 68 0.47 -2.83 -25.04
C ILE A 68 0.76 -1.48 -25.72
N GLU A 69 1.19 -1.51 -26.98
CA GLU A 69 1.51 -0.29 -27.74
C GLU A 69 0.40 0.11 -28.72
N ASP A 70 -0.73 -0.60 -28.72
CA ASP A 70 -1.81 -0.32 -29.66
C ASP A 70 -2.60 0.92 -29.24
N PRO A 71 -2.63 1.99 -30.06
CA PRO A 71 -3.39 3.21 -29.77
C PRO A 71 -4.91 2.97 -29.62
N VAL A 72 -5.41 1.83 -30.09
CA VAL A 72 -6.79 1.41 -29.86
C VAL A 72 -7.10 1.28 -28.38
N TYR A 73 -6.14 0.83 -27.56
CA TYR A 73 -6.29 0.63 -26.13
C TYR A 73 -5.63 1.70 -25.26
N PHE A 74 -4.66 2.43 -25.81
CA PHE A 74 -3.85 3.39 -25.07
C PHE A 74 -3.86 4.77 -25.71
N ASP A 75 -4.04 5.80 -24.89
CA ASP A 75 -4.10 7.19 -25.31
C ASP A 75 -3.67 8.07 -24.13
N ASP A 76 -2.46 8.62 -24.23
CA ASP A 76 -1.80 9.37 -23.16
C ASP A 76 -2.46 10.72 -22.85
N GLU A 77 -3.35 11.21 -23.71
CA GLU A 77 -4.10 12.45 -23.50
C GLU A 77 -5.38 12.24 -22.66
N ARG A 78 -5.76 10.99 -22.39
CA ARG A 78 -7.02 10.65 -21.70
C ARG A 78 -6.89 10.57 -20.19
N GLU A 79 -8.03 10.56 -19.51
CA GLU A 79 -8.09 10.60 -18.05
C GLU A 79 -7.71 9.27 -17.36
N TYR A 80 -7.93 8.12 -18.01
CA TYR A 80 -7.85 6.81 -17.35
C TYR A 80 -6.40 6.33 -17.16
N ALA A 81 -5.89 6.38 -15.94
CA ALA A 81 -4.54 5.91 -15.63
C ALA A 81 -4.41 4.38 -15.72
N TRP A 82 -3.46 3.86 -16.50
CA TRP A 82 -3.09 2.45 -16.46
C TRP A 82 -1.98 2.23 -15.44
N VAL A 83 -2.35 1.82 -14.22
CA VAL A 83 -1.40 1.66 -13.11
C VAL A 83 -0.64 0.34 -13.25
N ARG A 84 0.68 0.41 -13.42
CA ARG A 84 1.58 -0.75 -13.44
C ARG A 84 2.43 -0.79 -12.18
N ILE A 85 3.07 -1.95 -11.95
CA ILE A 85 4.01 -2.14 -10.84
C ILE A 85 5.14 -1.11 -10.91
N ALA A 86 5.68 -0.85 -12.11
CA ALA A 86 6.74 0.13 -12.32
C ALA A 86 6.34 1.54 -11.90
N ASP A 87 5.09 1.95 -12.16
CA ASP A 87 4.60 3.27 -11.77
C ASP A 87 4.53 3.39 -10.23
N VAL A 88 4.04 2.33 -9.55
CA VAL A 88 3.99 2.29 -8.09
C VAL A 88 5.39 2.26 -7.47
N THR A 89 6.32 1.50 -8.05
CA THR A 89 7.71 1.42 -7.56
C THR A 89 8.47 2.72 -7.76
N ALA A 90 8.22 3.45 -8.84
CA ALA A 90 8.81 4.76 -9.07
C ALA A 90 8.18 5.85 -8.18
N SER A 91 6.95 5.65 -7.71
CA SER A 91 6.27 6.57 -6.81
C SER A 91 6.78 6.47 -5.37
N GLU A 92 6.86 7.59 -4.66
CA GLU A 92 7.17 7.60 -3.23
C GLU A 92 5.91 7.32 -2.39
N ARG A 93 5.31 8.37 -1.83
CA ARG A 93 4.11 8.26 -0.98
C ARG A 93 2.82 8.29 -1.79
N TYR A 94 2.82 8.98 -2.92
CA TYR A 94 1.65 9.22 -3.75
C TYR A 94 1.98 8.91 -5.21
N LEU A 95 1.07 8.19 -5.87
CA LEU A 95 1.08 8.00 -7.31
C LEU A 95 0.25 9.12 -7.94
N GLU A 96 0.93 10.13 -8.48
CA GLU A 96 0.26 11.28 -9.11
C GLU A 96 0.07 11.08 -10.62
N THR A 97 0.97 10.32 -11.26
CA THR A 97 0.95 10.07 -12.70
C THR A 97 1.31 8.63 -13.02
N THR A 98 0.80 8.12 -14.14
CA THR A 98 1.23 6.85 -14.74
C THR A 98 1.93 7.11 -16.05
N THR A 99 2.82 6.20 -16.44
CA THR A 99 3.57 6.30 -17.70
C THR A 99 2.66 6.17 -18.93
N GLN A 100 1.56 5.42 -18.82
CA GLN A 100 0.59 5.21 -19.89
C GLN A 100 -0.84 5.41 -19.38
N ARG A 101 -1.75 5.80 -20.27
CA ARG A 101 -3.18 5.96 -19.99
C ARG A 101 -4.02 5.14 -20.98
N LEU A 102 -5.19 4.71 -20.53
CA LEU A 102 -6.14 3.92 -21.30
C LEU A 102 -7.03 4.83 -22.15
N SER A 103 -7.27 4.38 -23.37
CA SER A 103 -8.33 4.90 -24.22
C SER A 103 -9.71 4.53 -23.65
N GLU A 104 -10.80 5.01 -24.27
CA GLU A 104 -12.15 4.61 -23.89
C GLU A 104 -12.43 3.11 -24.07
N LEU A 105 -11.75 2.47 -25.02
CA LEU A 105 -11.90 1.03 -25.28
C LEU A 105 -10.98 0.20 -24.37
N GLY A 106 -9.89 0.77 -23.87
CA GLY A 106 -8.94 0.09 -22.99
C GLY A 106 -9.36 -0.02 -21.53
N ARG A 107 -10.35 0.77 -21.08
CA ARG A 107 -10.79 0.85 -19.67
C ARG A 107 -11.62 -0.33 -19.18
#